data_AF-A0A376U4W7-F1
#
_entry.id   AF-A0A376U4W7-F1
#
_cell.length_a   1.000
_cell.length_b   1.000
_cell.length_c   1.000
_cell.angle_alpha   90.00
_cell.angle_beta   90.00
_cell.angle_gamma   90.00
#
_symmetry.space_group_name_H-M   'P 1'
#
loop_
_entity.id
_entity.type
_entity.pdbx_description
1 polymer ?
#
loop_
_entity_poly.entity_id
_entity_poly.type
_entity_poly.pdbx_seq_one_letter_code
_entity_poly.pdbx_strand_id
1 'polypeptide(L)'
;MLMKEDILLLIEPINHFDIPGFHLTGTRQALKLIDDVGCCNLKIQYDIYHMQRMEGELTNTMTQWADKIGHCKLLIIRIAANRGPEK
;
A
#
# COMPACT_ATOMS: atom_id res chain seq x y z
N MET A 1 -14.36 13.26 -17.05
CA MET A 1 -13.99 11.97 -16.44
C MET A 1 -12.48 11.86 -16.57
N LEU A 2 -11.73 11.80 -15.46
CA LEU A 2 -10.28 12.07 -15.40
C LEU A 2 -9.41 11.24 -16.38
N MET A 3 -9.92 10.10 -16.87
CA MET A 3 -9.32 9.35 -17.99
C MET A 3 -9.06 10.19 -19.25
N LYS A 4 -9.96 11.13 -19.57
CA LYS A 4 -9.82 12.01 -20.74
C LYS A 4 -8.66 13.01 -20.61
N GLU A 5 -8.22 13.25 -19.37
CA GLU A 5 -7.13 14.17 -19.03
C GLU A 5 -5.80 13.43 -18.84
N ASP A 6 -5.73 12.12 -19.16
CA ASP A 6 -4.54 11.26 -18.99
C ASP A 6 -4.01 11.22 -17.54
N ILE A 7 -4.92 11.32 -16.56
CA ILE A 7 -4.57 11.28 -15.13
C ILE A 7 -4.70 9.85 -14.59
N LEU A 8 -3.61 9.34 -14.02
CA LEU A 8 -3.58 8.10 -13.26
C LEU A 8 -4.15 8.32 -11.85
N LEU A 9 -5.14 7.51 -11.46
CA LEU A 9 -5.71 7.50 -10.13
C LEU A 9 -5.03 6.42 -9.27
N LEU A 10 -4.80 6.75 -8.01
CA LEU A 10 -4.18 5.85 -7.05
C LEU A 10 -5.08 5.65 -5.82
N ILE A 11 -5.19 4.41 -5.36
CA ILE A 11 -5.76 4.06 -4.06
C ILE A 11 -4.67 3.46 -3.16
N GLU A 12 -4.71 3.80 -1.89
CA GLU A 12 -3.71 3.37 -0.90
C GLU A 12 -4.38 2.49 0.16
N PRO A 13 -4.08 1.18 0.19
CA PRO A 13 -4.45 0.36 1.33
C PRO A 13 -3.56 0.71 2.54
N ILE A 14 -4.18 0.98 3.69
CA ILE A 14 -3.48 1.37 4.93
C ILE A 14 -3.56 0.23 5.94
N ASN A 15 -2.55 0.11 6.81
CA ASN A 15 -2.58 -0.91 7.86
C ASN A 15 -3.56 -0.54 8.99
N HIS A 16 -4.25 -1.54 9.53
CA HIS A 16 -5.23 -1.36 10.61
C HIS A 16 -4.60 -1.08 11.99
N PHE A 17 -3.29 -1.21 12.13
CA PHE A 17 -2.61 -0.96 13.39
C PHE A 17 -2.38 0.53 13.64
N ASP A 18 -2.06 1.29 12.59
CA ASP A 18 -1.82 2.73 12.67
C ASP A 18 -3.13 3.51 12.50
N ILE A 19 -4.03 3.03 11.64
CA ILE A 19 -5.37 3.62 11.46
C ILE A 19 -6.44 2.54 11.67
N PRO A 20 -6.78 2.22 12.93
CA PRO A 20 -7.87 1.30 13.23
C PRO A 20 -9.19 1.75 12.60
N GLY A 21 -9.91 0.83 11.97
CA GLY A 21 -11.19 1.12 11.31
C GLY A 21 -11.07 1.73 9.91
N PHE A 22 -9.86 1.88 9.36
CA PHE A 22 -9.70 2.27 7.96
C PHE A 22 -10.32 1.21 7.03
N HIS A 23 -11.01 1.66 5.98
CA HIS A 23 -11.85 0.75 5.19
C HIS A 23 -11.04 -0.14 4.25
N LEU A 24 -10.00 0.41 3.61
CA LEU A 24 -9.20 -0.29 2.60
C LEU A 24 -7.87 -0.72 3.22
N THR A 25 -7.74 -2.00 3.53
CA THR A 25 -6.58 -2.55 4.25
C THR A 25 -6.06 -3.81 3.55
N GLY A 26 -4.87 -3.74 2.94
CA GLY A 26 -4.20 -4.84 2.25
C GLY A 26 -4.39 -4.88 0.72
N THR A 27 -3.51 -5.64 0.06
CA THR A 27 -3.42 -5.67 -1.41
C THR A 27 -4.63 -6.34 -2.06
N ARG A 28 -5.10 -7.48 -1.50
CA ARG A 28 -6.24 -8.24 -2.07
C ARG A 28 -7.53 -7.43 -2.11
N GLN A 29 -7.81 -6.64 -1.08
CA GLN A 29 -9.00 -5.80 -1.04
C GLN A 29 -8.91 -4.67 -2.07
N ALA A 30 -7.72 -4.07 -2.23
CA ALA A 30 -7.47 -3.05 -3.24
C ALA A 30 -7.62 -3.58 -4.67
N LEU A 31 -7.12 -4.78 -4.95
CA LEU A 31 -7.32 -5.45 -6.25
C LEU A 31 -8.80 -5.69 -6.54
N LYS A 32 -9.54 -6.24 -5.57
CA LYS A 32 -10.99 -6.45 -5.71
C LYS A 32 -11.72 -5.12 -5.97
N LEU A 33 -11.35 -4.05 -5.27
CA LEU A 33 -11.94 -2.73 -5.49
C LEU A 33 -11.66 -2.19 -6.90
N ILE A 34 -10.42 -2.36 -7.40
CA ILE A 34 -10.07 -1.97 -8.78
C ILE A 34 -10.91 -2.74 -9.79
N ASP A 35 -11.07 -4.05 -9.60
CA ASP A 35 -11.88 -4.90 -10.47
C ASP A 35 -13.36 -4.49 -10.43
N ASP A 36 -13.90 -4.23 -9.24
CA ASP A 36 -15.30 -3.80 -9.05
C ASP A 36 -15.56 -2.40 -9.68
N VAL A 37 -14.56 -1.51 -9.67
CA VAL A 37 -14.65 -0.17 -10.30
C VAL A 37 -14.51 -0.24 -11.82
N GLY A 38 -13.78 -1.23 -12.36
CA GLY A 38 -13.66 -1.46 -13.80
C GLY A 38 -12.94 -0.36 -14.59
N CYS A 39 -12.16 0.50 -13.93
CA CYS A 39 -11.47 1.64 -14.55
C CYS A 39 -10.00 1.30 -14.85
N CYS A 40 -9.58 1.46 -16.11
CA CYS A 40 -8.22 1.15 -16.54
C CYS A 40 -7.14 2.11 -16.01
N ASN A 41 -7.52 3.33 -15.60
CA ASN A 41 -6.60 4.34 -15.06
C ASN A 41 -6.55 4.35 -13.52
N LEU A 42 -7.04 3.30 -12.85
CA LEU A 42 -6.97 3.17 -11.40
C LEU A 42 -5.95 2.10 -11.01
N LYS A 43 -5.00 2.47 -10.15
CA LYS A 43 -3.93 1.58 -9.67
C LYS A 43 -3.71 1.69 -8.16
N ILE A 44 -2.90 0.79 -7.61
CA ILE A 44 -2.51 0.79 -6.21
C ILE A 44 -1.30 1.72 -6.01
N GLN A 45 -1.39 2.59 -5.01
CA GLN A 45 -0.21 3.18 -4.37
C GLN A 45 0.27 2.19 -3.30
N TYR A 46 1.33 1.44 -3.64
CA TYR A 46 1.85 0.37 -2.81
C TYR A 46 2.82 0.93 -1.78
N ASP A 47 2.36 1.14 -0.56
CA ASP A 47 3.22 1.46 0.57
C ASP A 47 3.76 0.18 1.20
N ILE A 48 5.07 -0.03 1.06
CA ILE A 48 5.79 -1.21 1.55
C ILE A 48 5.65 -1.34 3.07
N TYR A 49 5.61 -0.24 3.82
CA TYR A 49 5.49 -0.30 5.27
C TYR A 49 4.10 -0.79 5.70
N HIS A 50 3.04 -0.27 5.10
CA HIS A 50 1.69 -0.78 5.39
C HIS A 50 1.58 -2.27 5.04
N MET A 51 2.08 -2.70 3.88
CA MET A 51 1.98 -4.10 3.47
C MET A 51 2.90 -5.03 4.27
N GLN A 52 4.09 -4.57 4.70
CA GLN A 52 4.95 -5.34 5.60
C GLN A 52 4.25 -5.67 6.92
N ARG A 53 3.46 -4.73 7.45
CA ARG A 53 2.70 -4.94 8.69
C ARG A 53 1.46 -5.81 8.48
N MET A 54 0.87 -5.80 7.30
CA MET A 54 -0.40 -6.48 7.01
C MET A 54 -0.25 -7.92 6.52
N GLU A 55 0.68 -8.17 5.61
CA GLU A 55 0.65 -9.37 4.77
C GLU A 55 2.01 -10.06 4.57
N GLY A 56 3.14 -9.36 4.65
CA GLY A 56 4.46 -9.97 4.42
C GLY A 56 4.64 -10.52 2.99
N GLU A 57 5.67 -11.34 2.76
CA GLU A 57 6.00 -11.92 1.43
C GLU A 57 5.93 -10.88 0.29
N LEU A 58 6.46 -9.69 0.55
CA LEU A 58 6.19 -8.50 -0.27
C LEU A 58 6.74 -8.64 -1.68
N THR A 59 7.92 -9.23 -1.84
CA THR A 59 8.53 -9.43 -3.16
C THR A 59 7.62 -10.24 -4.06
N ASN A 60 7.03 -11.33 -3.55
CA ASN A 60 6.14 -12.19 -4.32
C ASN A 60 4.85 -11.43 -4.69
N THR A 61 4.26 -10.74 -3.72
CA THR A 61 3.02 -9.96 -3.94
C THR A 61 3.24 -8.82 -4.95
N MET A 62 4.30 -8.04 -4.77
CA MET A 62 4.65 -6.94 -5.67
C MET A 62 4.98 -7.44 -7.09
N THR A 63 5.68 -8.57 -7.20
CA THR A 63 6.00 -9.17 -8.51
C THR A 63 4.74 -9.67 -9.21
N GLN A 64 3.85 -10.33 -8.47
CA GLN A 64 2.60 -10.86 -9.00
C GLN A 64 1.67 -9.76 -9.53
N TRP A 65 1.65 -8.59 -8.87
CA TRP A 65 0.70 -7.51 -9.15
C TRP A 65 1.38 -6.22 -9.65
N ALA A 66 2.57 -6.34 -10.24
CA ALA A 66 3.37 -5.19 -10.68
C ALA A 66 2.63 -4.28 -11.67
N ASP A 67 1.78 -4.84 -12.54
CA ASP A 67 0.97 -4.10 -13.50
C ASP A 67 -0.14 -3.26 -12.84
N LYS A 68 -0.60 -3.67 -11.66
CA LYS A 68 -1.62 -2.99 -10.85
C LYS A 68 -1.05 -1.95 -9.91
N ILE A 69 0.26 -1.90 -9.70
CA ILE A 69 0.94 -0.90 -8.88
C ILE A 69 1.32 0.30 -9.74
N GLY A 70 0.81 1.48 -9.38
CA GLY A 70 1.10 2.73 -10.10
C GLY A 70 2.22 3.54 -9.46
N HIS A 71 2.42 3.38 -8.15
CA HIS A 71 3.45 4.07 -7.39
C HIS A 71 3.85 3.22 -6.18
N CYS A 72 5.12 3.21 -5.82
CA CYS A 72 5.63 2.46 -4.67
C CYS A 72 6.27 3.42 -3.66
N LYS A 73 5.89 3.29 -2.38
CA LYS A 73 6.42 4.08 -1.28
C LYS A 73 7.16 3.18 -0.29
N LEU A 74 8.24 3.73 0.27
CA LEU A 74 9.02 3.11 1.33
C LEU A 74 9.10 4.07 2.51
N LEU A 75 8.81 3.57 3.71
CA LEU A 75 9.03 4.29 4.96
C LEU A 75 10.25 3.72 5.68
N ILE A 76 11.21 4.59 6.02
CA ILE A 76 12.35 4.25 6.87
C ILE A 76 11.94 4.47 8.33
N ILE A 77 12.08 3.44 9.15
CA ILE A 77 11.85 3.52 10.59
C ILE A 77 13.19 3.59 11.30
N ARG A 78 13.34 4.55 12.23
CA ARG A 78 14.52 4.63 13.08
C ARG A 78 14.43 3.59 14.19
N ILE A 79 15.40 2.69 14.26
CA ILE A 79 15.56 1.79 15.41
C ILE A 79 16.37 2.55 16.47
N ALA A 80 15.71 2.96 17.55
CA ALA A 80 16.41 3.45 18.71
C ALA A 80 16.95 2.24 19.50
N ALA A 81 18.27 2.14 19.64
CA ALA A 81 18.84 1.20 20.60
C ALA A 81 18.44 1.67 22.01
N ASN A 82 17.85 0.78 22.81
CA ASN A 82 17.63 1.02 24.24
C ASN A 82 18.98 1.33 24.88
N ARG A 83 19.27 2.62 25.10
CA ARG A 83 20.35 3.01 26.01
C ARG A 83 19.80 2.70 27.40
N GLY A 84 20.38 1.68 28.04
CA GLY A 84 20.14 1.42 29.46
C GLY A 84 20.40 2.69 30.29
N PRO A 85 19.93 2.73 31.55
CA PRO A 85 20.09 3.92 32.38
C PRO A 85 21.57 4.32 32.45
N GLU A 86 21.85 5.59 32.14
CA GLU A 86 23.17 6.18 32.36
C GLU A 86 23.49 6.05 33.85
N LYS A 87 24.66 5.47 34.16
CA LYS A 87 25.18 5.44 35.53
C LYS A 87 25.70 6.81 35.94
#